data_AF-G2J5J6-F1
#
_entry.id   AF-G2J5J6-F1
#
_cell.length_a   1.000
_cell.length_b   1.000
_cell.length_c   1.000
_cell.angle_alpha   90.00
_cell.angle_beta   90.00
_cell.angle_gamma   90.00
#
_symmetry.space_group_name_H-M   'P 1'
#
loop_
_entity.id
_entity.type
_entity.pdbx_description
1 polymer ?
#
loop_
_entity_poly.entity_id
_entity_poly.type
_entity_poly.pdbx_seq_one_letter_code
_entity_poly.pdbx_strand_id
1 'polypeptide(L)'
;MSNMSGRLAGKTAIISGGASGCGAAAAQLFAREGSKVVIVDRNIELARAVAAEIRDQGGAASAHYADVAKQAEVMAVIAEIQARYGDADILFNHAGTLIVKPFLEIQESEWDWLMGVNVKSMFLMTQAVLPQMLRKGKGSIVCTSSISAVCATPGEVLYDATKGACHMFARAIAVEYRDKGIRCNAIAPGFIRTPHGMKELQDLQAMGVDVSEAAIIQQQGRLCEPSEVASAALFLASDESSFVNGTHLFVDNGFSAM
;
A
#
# COMPACT_ATOMS: atom_id res chain seq x y z
N MET A 1 2.75 28.51 -10.44
CA MET A 1 1.79 27.60 -9.79
C MET A 1 2.32 27.37 -8.38
N SER A 2 1.56 27.75 -7.35
CA SER A 2 2.06 27.67 -5.97
C SER A 2 2.42 26.23 -5.62
N ASN A 3 3.68 25.97 -5.27
CA ASN A 3 4.08 24.78 -4.55
C ASN A 3 3.27 24.76 -3.25
N MET A 4 2.13 24.07 -3.22
CA MET A 4 1.41 23.82 -1.98
C MET A 4 2.18 22.74 -1.23
N SER A 5 3.33 23.10 -0.65
CA SER A 5 3.98 22.27 0.36
C SER A 5 3.03 22.13 1.56
N GLY A 6 2.82 20.92 2.05
CA GLY A 6 2.05 20.69 3.27
C GLY A 6 0.67 20.07 3.05
N ARG A 7 0.48 19.29 1.97
CA ARG A 7 -0.80 18.63 1.66
C ARG A 7 -1.28 17.68 2.78
N LEU A 8 -0.36 17.22 3.62
CA LEU A 8 -0.62 16.38 4.79
C LEU A 8 -0.18 17.04 6.10
N ALA A 9 -0.02 18.37 6.13
CA ALA A 9 0.47 19.09 7.30
C ALA A 9 -0.35 18.78 8.56
N GLY A 10 0.35 18.38 9.63
CA GLY A 10 -0.25 18.07 10.92
C GLY A 10 -1.00 16.73 10.99
N LYS A 11 -1.01 15.94 9.90
CA LYS A 11 -1.63 14.61 9.89
C LYS A 11 -0.67 13.52 10.38
N THR A 12 -1.18 12.52 11.07
CA THR A 12 -0.45 11.28 11.38
C THR A 12 -0.79 10.21 10.34
N ALA A 13 0.23 9.72 9.63
CA ALA A 13 0.11 8.69 8.60
C ALA A 13 0.79 7.39 9.04
N ILE A 14 0.02 6.31 9.12
CA ILE A 14 0.52 4.96 9.36
C ILE A 14 0.66 4.24 8.02
N ILE A 15 1.84 3.69 7.73
CA ILE A 15 2.15 2.98 6.49
C ILE A 15 2.63 1.58 6.85
N SER A 16 1.86 0.55 6.49
CA SER A 16 2.35 -0.85 6.57
C SER A 16 3.23 -1.15 5.36
N GLY A 17 4.34 -1.88 5.53
CA GLY A 17 5.23 -2.21 4.40
C GLY A 17 6.07 -1.02 3.92
N GLY A 18 6.37 -0.06 4.79
CA GLY A 18 7.09 1.17 4.44
C GLY A 18 8.62 1.07 4.44
N ALA A 19 9.19 -0.13 4.58
CA ALA A 19 10.65 -0.30 4.67
C ALA A 19 11.38 -0.26 3.31
N SER A 20 10.67 -0.36 2.18
CA SER A 20 11.27 -0.33 0.84
C SER A 20 10.26 0.04 -0.24
N GLY A 21 10.74 0.18 -1.49
CA GLY A 21 9.89 0.34 -2.68
C GLY A 21 8.89 1.50 -2.58
N CYS A 22 7.65 1.25 -2.99
CA CYS A 22 6.59 2.26 -3.00
C CYS A 22 6.20 2.72 -1.60
N GLY A 23 6.22 1.84 -0.60
CA GLY A 23 5.95 2.18 0.79
C GLY A 23 6.96 3.18 1.35
N ALA A 24 8.26 2.96 1.09
CA ALA A 24 9.32 3.90 1.46
C ALA A 24 9.22 5.23 0.69
N ALA A 25 8.94 5.18 -0.63
CA ALA A 25 8.73 6.38 -1.43
C ALA A 25 7.53 7.21 -0.92
N ALA A 26 6.43 6.54 -0.55
CA ALA A 26 5.27 7.18 0.07
C ALA A 26 5.60 7.75 1.45
N ALA A 27 6.33 7.03 2.30
CA ALA A 27 6.77 7.52 3.60
C ALA A 27 7.60 8.81 3.49
N GLN A 28 8.58 8.83 2.59
CA GLN A 28 9.40 10.02 2.35
C GLN A 28 8.57 11.18 1.78
N LEU A 29 7.69 10.92 0.82
CA LEU A 29 6.84 11.95 0.22
C LEU A 29 5.83 12.51 1.24
N PHE A 30 5.20 11.66 2.03
CA PHE A 30 4.20 12.07 3.02
C PHE A 30 4.85 12.93 4.11
N ALA A 31 6.08 12.60 4.53
CA ALA A 31 6.83 13.43 5.47
C ALA A 31 7.23 14.79 4.88
N ARG A 32 7.65 14.82 3.60
CA ARG A 32 7.89 16.08 2.87
C ARG A 32 6.64 16.97 2.79
N GLU A 33 5.47 16.35 2.75
CA GLU A 33 4.17 17.03 2.77
C GLU A 33 3.64 17.33 4.18
N GLY A 34 4.50 17.27 5.20
CA GLY A 34 4.24 17.77 6.54
C GLY A 34 3.50 16.79 7.46
N SER A 35 3.34 15.53 7.06
CA SER A 35 2.79 14.51 7.96
C SER A 35 3.84 13.99 8.94
N LYS A 36 3.35 13.49 10.07
CA LYS A 36 4.10 12.57 10.92
C LYS A 36 3.92 11.15 10.40
N VAL A 37 5.01 10.54 9.95
CA VAL A 37 4.98 9.20 9.34
C VAL A 37 5.34 8.12 10.35
N VAL A 38 4.53 7.07 10.38
CA VAL A 38 4.75 5.88 11.20
C VAL A 38 4.83 4.67 10.30
N ILE A 39 6.03 4.10 10.18
CA ILE A 39 6.30 2.93 9.36
C ILE A 39 6.11 1.68 10.23
N VAL A 40 5.23 0.78 9.79
CA VAL A 40 5.03 -0.54 10.39
C VAL A 40 5.54 -1.59 9.42
N ASP A 41 6.58 -2.33 9.81
CA ASP A 41 7.19 -3.33 8.93
C ASP A 41 7.81 -4.47 9.73
N ARG A 42 7.85 -5.68 9.15
CA ARG A 42 8.56 -6.82 9.73
C ARG A 42 10.08 -6.67 9.61
N ASN A 43 10.55 -5.94 8.60
CA ASN A 43 11.97 -5.61 8.45
C ASN A 43 12.27 -4.30 9.18
N ILE A 44 12.40 -4.42 10.52
CA ILE A 44 12.57 -3.26 11.39
C ILE A 44 13.83 -2.45 11.10
N GLU A 45 14.91 -3.09 10.66
CA GLU A 45 16.17 -2.40 10.36
C GLU A 45 16.04 -1.51 9.12
N LEU A 46 15.44 -2.01 8.03
CA LEU A 46 15.15 -1.18 6.86
C LEU A 46 14.14 -0.08 7.17
N ALA A 47 13.08 -0.37 7.96
CA ALA A 47 12.12 0.65 8.38
C ALA A 47 12.78 1.76 9.21
N ARG A 48 13.70 1.41 10.11
CA ARG A 48 14.48 2.38 10.91
C ARG A 48 15.37 3.25 10.03
N ALA A 49 16.00 2.68 9.00
CA ALA A 49 16.81 3.42 8.04
C ALA A 49 15.96 4.47 7.30
N VAL A 50 14.81 4.07 6.73
CA VAL A 50 13.88 5.01 6.06
C VAL A 50 13.41 6.11 7.02
N ALA A 51 13.05 5.74 8.26
CA ALA A 51 12.65 6.72 9.26
C ALA A 51 13.78 7.67 9.66
N ALA A 52 15.04 7.21 9.68
CA ALA A 52 16.20 8.05 9.93
C ALA A 52 16.43 9.05 8.79
N GLU A 53 16.42 8.59 7.54
CA GLU A 53 16.54 9.45 6.36
C GLU A 53 15.49 10.57 6.35
N ILE A 54 14.24 10.25 6.71
CA ILE A 54 13.18 11.25 6.81
C ILE A 54 13.50 12.29 7.88
N ARG A 55 14.01 11.88 9.05
CA ARG A 55 14.38 12.81 10.13
C ARG A 55 15.58 13.67 9.76
N ASP A 56 16.56 13.10 9.07
CA ASP A 56 17.75 13.83 8.60
C ASP A 56 17.39 14.91 7.56
N GLN A 57 16.29 14.70 6.82
CA GLN A 57 15.70 15.68 5.91
C GLN A 57 14.75 16.68 6.61
N GLY A 58 14.67 16.66 7.94
CA GLY A 58 13.84 17.57 8.74
C GLY A 58 12.37 17.15 8.90
N GLY A 59 12.00 15.96 8.43
CA GLY A 59 10.66 15.39 8.60
C GLY A 59 10.47 14.68 9.94
N ALA A 60 9.24 14.24 10.21
CA ALA A 60 8.91 13.46 11.40
C ALA A 60 8.58 12.01 11.01
N ALA A 61 9.42 11.06 11.43
CA ALA A 61 9.18 9.64 11.21
C ALA A 61 9.62 8.73 12.36
N SER A 62 8.90 7.61 12.52
CA SER A 62 9.28 6.50 13.39
C SER A 62 9.00 5.15 12.75
N ALA A 63 9.73 4.13 13.18
CA ALA A 63 9.60 2.76 12.69
C ALA A 63 9.19 1.83 13.83
N HIS A 64 8.27 0.92 13.54
CA HIS A 64 7.71 -0.04 14.46
C HIS A 64 7.69 -1.42 13.83
N TYR A 65 7.99 -2.44 14.63
CA TYR A 65 7.94 -3.82 14.19
C TYR A 65 6.53 -4.37 14.35
N ALA A 66 6.00 -5.00 13.30
CA ALA A 66 4.91 -5.96 13.41
C ALA A 66 4.85 -6.84 12.16
N ASP A 67 4.52 -8.12 12.33
CA ASP A 67 3.94 -8.92 11.26
C ASP A 67 2.45 -8.60 11.15
N VAL A 68 2.10 -7.86 10.11
CA VAL A 68 0.73 -7.37 9.88
C VAL A 68 -0.28 -8.49 9.58
N ALA A 69 0.16 -9.72 9.32
CA ALA A 69 -0.73 -10.88 9.20
C ALA A 69 -1.16 -11.45 10.57
N LYS A 70 -0.56 -10.99 11.66
CA LYS A 70 -0.82 -11.45 13.03
C LYS A 70 -1.56 -10.40 13.86
N GLN A 71 -2.78 -10.75 14.25
CA GLN A 71 -3.68 -9.84 14.97
C GLN A 71 -3.08 -9.29 16.27
N ALA A 72 -2.44 -10.14 17.10
CA ALA A 72 -1.87 -9.70 18.37
C ALA A 72 -0.77 -8.64 18.18
N GLU A 73 0.09 -8.81 17.16
CA GLU A 73 1.16 -7.86 16.85
C GLU A 73 0.57 -6.53 16.31
N VAL A 74 -0.42 -6.60 15.42
CA VAL A 74 -1.14 -5.42 14.90
C VAL A 74 -1.83 -4.63 16.01
N MET A 75 -2.57 -5.29 16.89
CA MET A 75 -3.29 -4.61 17.98
C MET A 75 -2.32 -3.94 18.95
N ALA A 76 -1.22 -4.61 19.30
CA ALA A 76 -0.19 -4.06 20.18
C ALA A 76 0.49 -2.83 19.57
N VAL A 77 0.94 -2.93 18.31
CA VAL A 77 1.67 -1.83 17.67
C VAL A 77 0.78 -0.62 17.43
N ILE A 78 -0.48 -0.81 17.03
CA ILE A 78 -1.41 0.31 16.81
C ILE A 78 -1.77 1.01 18.13
N ALA A 79 -1.93 0.26 19.22
CA ALA A 79 -2.14 0.86 20.55
C ALA A 79 -0.92 1.69 21.00
N GLU A 80 0.30 1.21 20.78
CA GLU A 80 1.52 1.96 21.07
C GLU A 80 1.60 3.26 20.24
N ILE A 81 1.37 3.15 18.94
CA ILE A 81 1.37 4.28 18.00
C ILE A 81 0.35 5.33 18.44
N GLN A 82 -0.87 4.89 18.78
CA GLN A 82 -1.93 5.78 19.24
C GLN A 82 -1.56 6.48 20.55
N ALA A 83 -1.01 5.76 21.53
CA ALA A 83 -0.58 6.35 22.80
C ALA A 83 0.51 7.41 22.61
N ARG A 84 1.41 7.22 21.63
CA ARG A 84 2.53 8.12 21.38
C ARG A 84 2.17 9.32 20.50
N TYR A 85 1.28 9.14 19.53
CA TYR A 85 1.05 10.10 18.44
C TYR A 85 -0.39 10.57 18.32
N GLY A 86 -1.30 10.05 19.13
CA GLY A 86 -2.72 10.29 19.02
C GLY A 86 -3.37 9.47 17.90
N ASP A 87 -4.61 9.81 17.61
CA ASP A 87 -5.44 9.12 16.62
C ASP A 87 -4.94 9.39 15.19
N ALA A 88 -4.78 8.33 14.39
CA ALA A 88 -4.31 8.41 13.01
C ALA A 88 -5.28 9.19 12.10
N ASP A 89 -4.73 9.86 11.09
CA ASP A 89 -5.48 10.52 10.01
C ASP A 89 -5.52 9.68 8.74
N ILE A 90 -4.41 8.98 8.49
CA ILE A 90 -4.16 8.23 7.27
C ILE A 90 -3.68 6.83 7.63
N LEU A 91 -4.28 5.82 7.00
CA LEU A 91 -3.76 4.46 6.95
C LEU A 91 -3.45 4.11 5.51
N PHE A 92 -2.18 3.85 5.20
CA PHE A 92 -1.78 3.25 3.94
C PHE A 92 -1.47 1.76 4.15
N ASN A 93 -2.46 0.93 3.82
CA ASN A 93 -2.33 -0.52 3.77
C ASN A 93 -1.50 -0.89 2.54
N HIS A 94 -0.18 -0.92 2.68
CA HIS A 94 0.75 -1.17 1.57
C HIS A 94 1.50 -2.50 1.68
N ALA A 95 1.66 -3.06 2.88
CA ALA A 95 2.28 -4.36 3.05
C ALA A 95 1.64 -5.42 2.14
N GLY A 96 2.47 -6.12 1.39
CA GLY A 96 2.07 -7.14 0.44
C GLY A 96 3.26 -7.78 -0.24
N THR A 97 3.02 -8.92 -0.87
CA THR A 97 4.00 -9.66 -1.67
C THR A 97 3.25 -10.50 -2.70
N LEU A 98 3.97 -11.31 -3.46
CA LEU A 98 3.40 -12.25 -4.42
C LEU A 98 4.15 -13.59 -4.40
N ILE A 99 3.52 -14.58 -5.03
CA ILE A 99 4.09 -15.87 -5.38
C ILE A 99 3.83 -16.05 -6.88
N VAL A 100 4.89 -16.28 -7.64
CA VAL A 100 4.83 -16.71 -9.04
C VAL A 100 4.99 -18.23 -9.06
N LYS A 101 3.94 -18.95 -9.44
CA LYS A 101 3.92 -20.42 -9.47
C LYS A 101 2.77 -20.97 -10.33
N PRO A 102 2.94 -22.11 -11.03
CA PRO A 102 1.83 -22.81 -11.67
C PRO A 102 0.71 -23.15 -10.67
N PHE A 103 -0.55 -22.95 -11.06
CA PHE A 103 -1.70 -23.11 -10.16
C PHE A 103 -1.76 -24.48 -9.47
N LEU A 104 -1.47 -25.56 -10.21
CA LEU A 104 -1.50 -26.92 -9.68
C LEU A 104 -0.36 -27.26 -8.71
N GLU A 105 0.63 -26.37 -8.58
CA GLU A 105 1.77 -26.53 -7.66
C GLU A 105 1.63 -25.67 -6.39
N ILE A 106 0.62 -24.79 -6.34
CA ILE A 106 0.34 -23.95 -5.17
C ILE A 106 -0.12 -24.84 -4.02
N GLN A 107 0.59 -24.76 -2.90
CA GLN A 107 0.21 -25.47 -1.67
C GLN A 107 -0.82 -24.65 -0.88
N GLU A 108 -1.69 -25.32 -0.14
CA GLU A 108 -2.69 -24.67 0.74
C GLU A 108 -2.02 -23.71 1.75
N SER A 109 -0.86 -24.08 2.28
CA SER A 109 -0.09 -23.21 3.18
C SER A 109 0.40 -21.92 2.53
N GLU A 110 0.68 -21.94 1.22
CA GLU A 110 1.06 -20.76 0.45
C GLU A 110 -0.14 -19.85 0.17
N TRP A 111 -1.30 -20.46 -0.09
CA TRP A 111 -2.58 -19.75 -0.17
C TRP A 111 -2.87 -19.00 1.14
N ASP A 112 -2.85 -19.71 2.26
CA ASP A 112 -3.11 -19.14 3.58
C ASP A 112 -2.13 -18.03 3.92
N TRP A 113 -0.85 -18.25 3.62
CA TRP A 113 0.19 -17.26 3.84
C TRP A 113 -0.03 -16.00 3.00
N LEU A 114 -0.25 -16.12 1.69
CA LEU A 114 -0.39 -14.94 0.83
C LEU A 114 -1.69 -14.18 1.11
N MET A 115 -2.79 -14.90 1.36
CA MET A 115 -4.04 -14.29 1.84
C MET A 115 -3.85 -13.59 3.18
N GLY A 116 -3.05 -14.19 4.08
CA GLY A 116 -2.63 -13.62 5.34
C GLY A 116 -1.91 -12.27 5.17
N VAL A 117 -0.91 -12.25 4.29
CA VAL A 117 -0.04 -11.09 4.06
C VAL A 117 -0.75 -9.99 3.26
N ASN A 118 -1.50 -10.32 2.22
CA ASN A 118 -2.08 -9.32 1.31
C ASN A 118 -3.48 -8.86 1.72
N VAL A 119 -4.32 -9.76 2.25
CA VAL A 119 -5.74 -9.48 2.48
C VAL A 119 -6.06 -9.32 3.96
N LYS A 120 -5.72 -10.33 4.77
CA LYS A 120 -5.98 -10.30 6.21
C LYS A 120 -5.23 -9.16 6.89
N SER A 121 -4.03 -8.82 6.43
CA SER A 121 -3.29 -7.66 6.95
C SER A 121 -4.06 -6.34 6.80
N MET A 122 -4.70 -6.10 5.66
CA MET A 122 -5.53 -4.91 5.44
C MET A 122 -6.72 -4.89 6.39
N PHE A 123 -7.38 -6.03 6.56
CA PHE A 123 -8.46 -6.18 7.53
C PHE A 123 -8.00 -5.85 8.95
N LEU A 124 -6.89 -6.44 9.41
CA LEU A 124 -6.39 -6.25 10.77
C LEU A 124 -5.94 -4.81 11.04
N MET A 125 -5.15 -4.23 10.14
CA MET A 125 -4.69 -2.84 10.27
C MET A 125 -5.87 -1.86 10.23
N THR A 126 -6.83 -2.09 9.33
CA THR A 126 -8.05 -1.26 9.26
C THR A 126 -8.90 -1.41 10.52
N GLN A 127 -9.11 -2.64 11.01
CA GLN A 127 -9.86 -2.90 12.24
C GLN A 127 -9.24 -2.18 13.45
N ALA A 128 -7.91 -2.13 13.53
CA ALA A 128 -7.20 -1.48 14.63
C ALA A 128 -7.24 0.06 14.54
N VAL A 129 -7.18 0.63 13.33
CA VAL A 129 -7.07 2.09 13.12
C VAL A 129 -8.43 2.77 12.95
N LEU A 130 -9.39 2.14 12.28
CA LEU A 130 -10.69 2.73 11.94
C LEU A 130 -11.45 3.31 13.15
N PRO A 131 -11.47 2.68 14.34
CA PRO A 131 -12.11 3.28 15.52
C PRO A 131 -11.57 4.66 15.89
N GLN A 132 -10.28 4.93 15.63
CA GLN A 132 -9.64 6.23 15.84
C GLN A 132 -10.19 7.28 14.87
N MET A 133 -10.25 6.92 13.59
CA MET A 133 -10.79 7.79 12.54
C MET A 133 -12.28 8.09 12.77
N LEU A 134 -13.06 7.11 13.23
CA LEU A 134 -14.48 7.28 13.54
C LEU A 134 -14.71 8.24 14.70
N ARG A 135 -13.88 8.19 15.76
CA ARG A 135 -13.95 9.19 16.86
C ARG A 135 -13.67 10.60 16.37
N LYS A 136 -12.77 10.75 15.39
CA LYS A 136 -12.45 12.04 14.75
C LYS A 136 -13.51 12.49 13.74
N GLY A 137 -14.38 11.59 13.29
CA GLY A 137 -15.33 11.84 12.20
C GLY A 137 -14.64 12.10 10.85
N LYS A 138 -13.36 11.74 10.71
CA LYS A 138 -12.56 11.94 9.49
C LYS A 138 -11.43 10.92 9.44
N GLY A 139 -11.22 10.32 8.27
CA GLY A 139 -10.06 9.45 8.02
C GLY A 139 -9.91 9.09 6.56
N SER A 140 -8.67 8.79 6.16
CA SER A 140 -8.33 8.34 4.82
C SER A 140 -7.60 7.01 4.86
N ILE A 141 -8.18 5.99 4.25
CA ILE A 141 -7.56 4.67 4.07
C ILE A 141 -7.20 4.52 2.59
N VAL A 142 -5.95 4.17 2.33
CA VAL A 142 -5.45 3.82 1.01
C VAL A 142 -5.00 2.37 1.05
N CYS A 143 -5.48 1.55 0.14
CA CYS A 143 -5.12 0.15 0.02
C CYS A 143 -4.30 -0.10 -1.24
N THR A 144 -3.25 -0.91 -1.15
CA THR A 144 -2.46 -1.29 -2.32
C THR A 144 -3.05 -2.53 -2.97
N SER A 145 -3.75 -2.33 -4.08
CA SER A 145 -4.19 -3.38 -4.99
C SER A 145 -3.09 -3.64 -6.05
N SER A 146 -3.49 -3.93 -7.29
CA SER A 146 -2.67 -4.13 -8.48
C SER A 146 -3.58 -4.08 -9.72
N ILE A 147 -3.01 -3.86 -10.91
CA ILE A 147 -3.67 -4.23 -12.18
C ILE A 147 -4.14 -5.69 -12.18
N SER A 148 -3.44 -6.57 -11.46
CA SER A 148 -3.75 -8.00 -11.25
C SER A 148 -5.17 -8.28 -10.75
N ALA A 149 -5.82 -7.27 -10.17
CA ALA A 149 -7.20 -7.38 -9.72
C ALA A 149 -8.23 -7.29 -10.86
N VAL A 150 -7.81 -6.91 -12.08
CA VAL A 150 -8.67 -6.81 -13.28
C VAL A 150 -8.02 -7.40 -14.54
N CYS A 151 -6.69 -7.55 -14.57
CA CYS A 151 -5.91 -8.16 -15.65
C CYS A 151 -5.04 -9.28 -15.07
N ALA A 152 -5.32 -10.54 -15.42
CA ALA A 152 -4.60 -11.69 -14.85
C ALA A 152 -3.29 -12.02 -15.58
N THR A 153 -2.29 -12.53 -14.84
CA THR A 153 -0.99 -12.96 -15.38
C THR A 153 -0.80 -14.47 -15.18
N PRO A 154 -0.34 -15.22 -16.21
CA PRO A 154 0.00 -16.63 -16.02
C PRO A 154 1.03 -16.83 -14.89
N GLY A 155 0.73 -17.76 -13.98
CA GLY A 155 1.57 -18.02 -12.80
C GLY A 155 1.23 -17.19 -11.56
N GLU A 156 0.24 -16.29 -11.64
CA GLU A 156 -0.08 -15.37 -10.53
C GLU A 156 -1.49 -15.56 -9.96
N VAL A 157 -2.18 -16.67 -10.26
CA VAL A 157 -3.59 -16.90 -9.87
C VAL A 157 -3.90 -16.58 -8.40
N LEU A 158 -3.04 -16.99 -7.47
CA LEU A 158 -3.20 -16.71 -6.05
C LEU A 158 -3.00 -15.21 -5.74
N TYR A 159 -2.01 -14.57 -6.35
CA TYR A 159 -1.79 -13.12 -6.20
C TYR A 159 -2.96 -12.32 -6.78
N ASP A 160 -3.41 -12.64 -7.99
CA ASP A 160 -4.58 -12.06 -8.64
C ASP A 160 -5.82 -12.13 -7.74
N ALA A 161 -6.08 -13.31 -7.16
CA ALA A 161 -7.17 -13.51 -6.20
C ALA A 161 -7.04 -12.58 -4.97
N THR A 162 -5.84 -12.43 -4.42
CA THR A 162 -5.61 -11.51 -3.29
C THR A 162 -5.89 -10.06 -3.66
N LYS A 163 -5.52 -9.63 -4.87
CA LYS A 163 -5.68 -8.24 -5.32
C LYS A 163 -7.13 -7.93 -5.71
N GLY A 164 -7.85 -8.90 -6.27
CA GLY A 164 -9.31 -8.83 -6.40
C GLY A 164 -10.01 -8.62 -5.05
N ALA A 165 -9.58 -9.35 -4.01
CA ALA A 165 -10.10 -9.16 -2.66
C ALA A 165 -9.76 -7.76 -2.10
N CYS A 166 -8.54 -7.25 -2.32
CA CYS A 166 -8.15 -5.89 -1.91
C CYS A 166 -9.01 -4.80 -2.57
N HIS A 167 -9.33 -4.95 -3.86
CA HIS A 167 -10.23 -4.05 -4.58
C HIS A 167 -11.61 -3.99 -3.92
N MET A 168 -12.19 -5.14 -3.64
CA MET A 168 -13.52 -5.20 -3.05
C MET A 168 -13.50 -4.73 -1.59
N PHE A 169 -12.44 -5.04 -0.84
CA PHE A 169 -12.26 -4.55 0.53
C PHE A 169 -12.32 -3.03 0.62
N ALA A 170 -11.58 -2.32 -0.26
CA ALA A 170 -11.59 -0.86 -0.27
C ALA A 170 -13.00 -0.29 -0.54
N ARG A 171 -13.72 -0.86 -1.52
CA ARG A 171 -15.10 -0.48 -1.84
C ARG A 171 -16.07 -0.74 -0.71
N ALA A 172 -15.95 -1.88 -0.03
CA ALA A 172 -16.83 -2.24 1.08
C ALA A 172 -16.71 -1.23 2.23
N ILE A 173 -15.49 -0.92 2.67
CA ILE A 173 -15.24 0.10 3.70
C ILE A 173 -15.75 1.48 3.26
N ALA A 174 -15.51 1.86 2.00
CA ALA A 174 -15.98 3.13 1.46
C ALA A 174 -17.51 3.27 1.54
N VAL A 175 -18.25 2.24 1.12
CA VAL A 175 -19.72 2.26 1.13
C VAL A 175 -20.26 2.25 2.56
N GLU A 176 -19.69 1.43 3.44
CA GLU A 176 -20.18 1.27 4.82
C GLU A 176 -19.97 2.53 5.67
N TYR A 177 -18.84 3.22 5.50
CA TYR A 177 -18.43 4.32 6.39
C TYR A 177 -18.46 5.71 5.74
N ARG A 178 -19.02 5.86 4.53
CA ARG A 178 -19.10 7.17 3.82
C ARG A 178 -19.74 8.28 4.64
N ASP A 179 -20.82 7.96 5.36
CA ASP A 179 -21.59 8.93 6.17
C ASP A 179 -20.92 9.22 7.53
N LYS A 180 -19.76 8.60 7.79
CA LYS A 180 -18.94 8.77 9.00
C LYS A 180 -17.62 9.51 8.71
N GLY A 181 -17.49 10.12 7.53
CA GLY A 181 -16.31 10.89 7.13
C GLY A 181 -15.08 10.03 6.79
N ILE A 182 -15.29 8.74 6.55
CA ILE A 182 -14.21 7.80 6.18
C ILE A 182 -14.17 7.62 4.67
N ARG A 183 -12.98 7.77 4.11
CA ARG A 183 -12.69 7.41 2.72
C ARG A 183 -11.80 6.19 2.68
N CYS A 184 -12.11 5.25 1.80
CA CYS A 184 -11.26 4.10 1.52
C CYS A 184 -11.14 3.91 0.02
N ASN A 185 -9.91 3.99 -0.49
CA ASN A 185 -9.62 3.91 -1.92
C ASN A 185 -8.49 2.90 -2.15
N ALA A 186 -8.42 2.33 -3.35
CA ALA A 186 -7.30 1.49 -3.75
C ALA A 186 -6.43 2.20 -4.79
N ILE A 187 -5.11 2.03 -4.68
CA ILE A 187 -4.18 2.24 -5.79
C ILE A 187 -3.91 0.91 -6.48
N ALA A 188 -3.87 0.90 -7.80
CA ALA A 188 -3.66 -0.30 -8.62
C ALA A 188 -2.50 -0.07 -9.60
N PRO A 189 -1.25 -0.23 -9.14
CA PRO A 189 -0.09 -0.06 -10.01
C PRO A 189 0.03 -1.19 -11.04
N GLY A 190 0.66 -0.86 -12.18
CA GLY A 190 1.26 -1.84 -13.08
C GLY A 190 2.66 -2.27 -12.61
N PHE A 191 3.54 -2.68 -13.54
CA PHE A 191 4.91 -3.07 -13.21
C PHE A 191 5.75 -1.88 -12.73
N ILE A 192 6.41 -2.06 -11.58
CA ILE A 192 7.16 -1.01 -10.88
C ILE A 192 8.63 -1.41 -10.73
N ARG A 193 9.54 -0.49 -11.00
CA ARG A 193 10.98 -0.67 -10.80
C ARG A 193 11.34 -0.65 -9.30
N THR A 194 11.09 -1.76 -8.61
CA THR A 194 11.45 -1.99 -7.20
C THR A 194 12.24 -3.29 -7.06
N PRO A 195 13.00 -3.51 -5.97
CA PRO A 195 13.61 -4.81 -5.72
C PRO A 195 12.59 -5.97 -5.76
N HIS A 196 11.36 -5.72 -5.27
CA HIS A 196 10.27 -6.69 -5.33
C HIS A 196 9.81 -6.97 -6.77
N GLY A 197 9.51 -5.93 -7.55
CA GLY A 197 9.10 -6.06 -8.95
C GLY A 197 10.21 -6.67 -9.82
N MET A 198 11.48 -6.36 -9.58
CA MET A 198 12.58 -7.01 -10.31
C MET A 198 12.68 -8.51 -10.01
N LYS A 199 12.34 -8.94 -8.79
CA LYS A 199 12.28 -10.37 -8.44
C LYS A 199 11.09 -11.05 -9.14
N GLU A 200 9.92 -10.41 -9.14
CA GLU A 200 8.72 -10.89 -9.87
C GLU A 200 9.05 -11.15 -11.34
N LEU A 201 9.72 -10.19 -12.02
CA LEU A 201 10.14 -10.36 -13.40
C LEU A 201 11.07 -11.56 -13.60
N GLN A 202 12.01 -11.79 -12.68
CA GLN A 202 12.91 -12.94 -12.73
C GLN A 202 12.15 -14.27 -12.56
N ASP A 203 11.20 -14.33 -11.62
CA ASP A 203 10.42 -15.55 -11.36
C ASP A 203 9.50 -15.87 -12.56
N LEU A 204 8.87 -14.85 -13.16
CA LEU A 204 8.03 -15.00 -14.37
C LEU A 204 8.86 -15.45 -15.59
N GLN A 205 10.06 -14.88 -15.77
CA GLN A 205 10.99 -15.30 -16.83
C GLN A 205 11.43 -16.76 -16.66
N ALA A 206 11.68 -17.20 -15.42
CA ALA A 206 12.02 -18.59 -15.13
C ALA A 206 10.87 -19.58 -15.47
N MET A 207 9.62 -19.09 -15.52
CA MET A 207 8.45 -19.82 -15.98
C MET A 207 8.20 -19.71 -17.49
N GLY A 208 9.03 -18.99 -18.23
CA GLY A 208 8.88 -18.79 -19.68
C GLY A 208 7.84 -17.75 -20.07
N VAL A 209 7.39 -16.89 -19.15
CA VAL A 209 6.55 -15.74 -19.46
C VAL A 209 7.44 -14.63 -20.02
N ASP A 210 7.08 -14.08 -21.19
CA ASP A 210 7.80 -12.92 -21.75
C ASP A 210 7.42 -11.65 -20.99
N VAL A 211 8.20 -11.39 -19.95
CA VAL A 211 8.22 -10.11 -19.22
C VAL A 211 9.57 -9.40 -19.42
N SER A 212 10.14 -9.53 -20.61
CA SER A 212 11.31 -8.72 -20.99
C SER A 212 10.99 -7.23 -20.88
N GLU A 213 12.01 -6.39 -20.66
CA GLU A 213 11.80 -4.93 -20.62
C GLU A 213 11.13 -4.42 -21.91
N ALA A 214 11.43 -5.05 -23.06
CA ALA A 214 10.76 -4.77 -24.32
C ALA A 214 9.26 -5.12 -24.31
N ALA A 215 8.89 -6.29 -23.77
CA ALA A 215 7.49 -6.69 -23.62
C ALA A 215 6.72 -5.75 -22.67
N ILE A 216 7.33 -5.38 -21.54
CA ILE A 216 6.74 -4.42 -20.60
C ILE A 216 6.60 -3.04 -21.24
N ILE A 217 7.60 -2.57 -22.00
CA ILE A 217 7.52 -1.31 -22.74
C ILE A 217 6.41 -1.36 -23.79
N GLN A 218 6.23 -2.50 -24.48
CA GLN A 218 5.14 -2.64 -25.45
C GLN A 218 3.76 -2.55 -24.81
N GLN A 219 3.61 -3.03 -23.57
CA GLN A 219 2.35 -3.07 -22.84
C GLN A 219 2.06 -1.80 -22.02
N GLN A 220 3.05 -1.31 -21.27
CA GLN A 220 2.94 -0.21 -20.31
C GLN A 220 3.70 1.05 -20.75
N GLY A 221 4.46 1.02 -21.85
CA GLY A 221 5.32 2.12 -22.31
C GLY A 221 6.66 2.22 -21.57
N ARG A 222 6.66 2.02 -20.25
CA ARG A 222 7.88 1.91 -19.41
C ARG A 222 7.54 1.32 -18.04
N LEU A 223 8.56 0.92 -17.29
CA LEU A 223 8.41 0.64 -15.86
C LEU A 223 8.00 1.91 -15.09
N CYS A 224 7.06 1.74 -14.17
CA CYS A 224 6.61 2.75 -13.24
C CYS A 224 7.69 2.96 -12.16
N GLU A 225 7.96 4.20 -11.78
CA GLU A 225 8.87 4.50 -10.67
C GLU A 225 8.09 4.54 -9.34
N PRO A 226 8.68 4.09 -8.22
CA PRO A 226 7.98 4.06 -6.93
C PRO A 226 7.40 5.41 -6.48
N SER A 227 8.05 6.51 -6.87
CA SER A 227 7.61 7.88 -6.60
C SER A 227 6.28 8.26 -7.28
N GLU A 228 5.95 7.61 -8.40
CA GLU A 228 4.70 7.85 -9.13
C GLU A 228 3.52 7.22 -8.41
N VAL A 229 3.72 6.01 -7.88
CA VAL A 229 2.76 5.35 -6.99
C VAL A 229 2.59 6.13 -5.69
N ALA A 230 3.69 6.62 -5.11
CA ALA A 230 3.65 7.47 -3.92
C ALA A 230 2.83 8.76 -4.16
N SER A 231 2.93 9.36 -5.34
CA SER A 231 2.18 10.56 -5.71
C SER A 231 0.67 10.30 -5.80
N ALA A 232 0.28 9.15 -6.37
CA ALA A 232 -1.12 8.72 -6.38
C ALA A 232 -1.65 8.43 -4.97
N ALA A 233 -0.85 7.76 -4.13
CA ALA A 233 -1.20 7.52 -2.73
C ALA A 233 -1.35 8.83 -1.94
N LEU A 234 -0.48 9.82 -2.18
CA LEU A 234 -0.55 11.15 -1.57
C LEU A 234 -1.86 11.85 -1.92
N PHE A 235 -2.27 11.83 -3.20
CA PHE A 235 -3.55 12.39 -3.61
C PHE A 235 -4.71 11.77 -2.82
N LEU A 236 -4.79 10.45 -2.79
CA LEU A 236 -5.85 9.73 -2.08
C LEU A 236 -5.81 9.94 -0.55
N ALA A 237 -4.63 10.13 0.04
CA ALA A 237 -4.45 10.43 1.46
C ALA A 237 -4.79 11.90 1.83
N SER A 238 -4.65 12.82 0.87
CA SER A 238 -4.85 14.26 1.08
C SER A 238 -6.33 14.67 1.05
N ASP A 239 -6.62 15.91 1.45
CA ASP A 239 -7.98 16.46 1.42
C ASP A 239 -8.46 16.80 0.00
N GLU A 240 -7.55 16.80 -0.99
CA GLU A 240 -7.88 17.01 -2.42
C GLU A 240 -8.76 15.90 -2.98
N SER A 241 -8.75 14.71 -2.36
CA SER A 241 -9.59 13.57 -2.73
C SER A 241 -10.82 13.44 -1.83
N SER A 242 -11.28 14.54 -1.21
CA SER A 242 -12.38 14.56 -0.23
C SER A 242 -13.72 13.99 -0.72
N PHE A 243 -13.96 13.98 -2.04
CA PHE A 243 -15.14 13.36 -2.66
C PHE A 243 -14.83 12.10 -3.47
N VAL A 244 -13.57 11.65 -3.46
CA VAL A 244 -13.14 10.38 -4.08
C VAL A 244 -13.18 9.29 -3.01
N ASN A 245 -14.11 8.34 -3.16
CA ASN A 245 -14.31 7.26 -2.22
C ASN A 245 -14.69 5.95 -2.93
N GLY A 246 -14.08 4.83 -2.56
CA GLY A 246 -14.26 3.53 -3.22
C GLY A 246 -13.62 3.42 -4.61
N THR A 247 -12.76 4.37 -4.99
CA THR A 247 -12.11 4.34 -6.30
C THR A 247 -11.01 3.28 -6.37
N HIS A 248 -10.77 2.79 -7.57
CA HIS A 248 -9.59 2.02 -7.94
C HIS A 248 -8.76 2.92 -8.86
N LEU A 249 -7.73 3.56 -8.32
CA LEU A 249 -6.87 4.47 -9.07
C LEU A 249 -5.73 3.67 -9.70
N PHE A 250 -5.86 3.39 -11.00
CA PHE A 250 -4.84 2.72 -11.77
C PHE A 250 -3.62 3.61 -12.00
N VAL A 251 -2.43 3.06 -11.74
CA VAL A 251 -1.12 3.72 -11.94
C VAL A 251 -0.28 2.81 -12.85
N ASP A 252 -0.73 2.69 -14.09
CA ASP A 252 -0.32 1.63 -15.02
C ASP A 252 -0.13 2.15 -16.45
N ASN A 253 -0.05 3.47 -16.63
CA ASN A 253 0.09 4.12 -17.93
C ASN A 253 -0.91 3.63 -19.00
N GLY A 254 -2.14 3.27 -18.60
CA GLY A 254 -3.21 2.86 -19.50
C GLY A 254 -3.22 1.36 -19.86
N PHE A 255 -2.36 0.54 -19.25
CA PHE A 255 -2.32 -0.89 -19.50
C PHE A 255 -3.67 -1.58 -19.29
N SER A 256 -4.42 -1.25 -18.24
CA SER A 256 -5.72 -1.86 -17.96
C SER A 256 -6.89 -1.22 -18.71
N ALA A 257 -6.65 -0.22 -19.55
CA ALA A 257 -7.70 0.54 -20.26
C ALA A 257 -7.90 0.08 -21.72
N MET A 258 -7.06 -0.84 -22.20
CA MET A 258 -6.99 -1.33 -23.58
C MET A 258 -7.75 -2.64 -23.80
#